data_AF-A0A1Q3CR82-F1
#
_entry.id   AF-A0A1Q3CR82-F1
#
_cell.length_a   1.000
_cell.length_b   1.000
_cell.length_c   1.000
_cell.angle_alpha   90.00
_cell.angle_beta   90.00
_cell.angle_gamma   90.00
#
_symmetry.space_group_name_H-M   'P 1'
#
loop_
_entity.id
_entity.type
_entity.pdbx_description
1 polymer ?
#
loop_
_entity_poly.entity_id
_entity_poly.type
_entity_poly.pdbx_seq_one_letter_code
_entity_poly.pdbx_strand_id
1 'polypeptide(L)'
;MEKPTNLLGAEHRLLHHIVTTHVLPTSGGYEKMSYQDLYIMWHVVTGKPLNLPHLIMKNMIRATYKVNGALPYDMVITKIISHFGIVVSNEVASRVDVGDIYNASSLKRMGWKRKFEAGKGNVWLPKEGGRKKRRIEEENV
;
A
#
# COMPACT_ATOMS: atom_id res chain seq x y z
N MET A 1 10.01 20.06 -3.43
CA MET A 1 8.64 19.93 -2.89
C MET A 1 8.59 18.68 -2.03
N GLU A 2 8.14 18.81 -0.77
CA GLU A 2 7.93 17.66 0.10
C GLU A 2 6.80 16.77 -0.45
N LYS A 3 6.96 15.45 -0.30
CA LYS A 3 5.92 14.50 -0.71
C LYS A 3 4.74 14.67 0.26
N PRO A 4 3.48 14.77 -0.21
CA PRO A 4 2.32 14.96 0.68
C PRO A 4 2.16 13.82 1.70
N THR A 5 2.67 12.63 1.39
CA THR A 5 2.73 11.48 2.31
C THR A 5 3.69 11.65 3.48
N ASN A 6 4.62 12.62 3.45
CA ASN A 6 5.56 12.89 4.54
C ASN A 6 4.94 13.75 5.66
N LEU A 7 3.77 14.36 5.43
CA LEU A 7 3.03 15.14 6.44
C LEU A 7 2.15 14.28 7.35
N LEU A 8 1.96 13.01 6.99
CA LEU A 8 1.11 12.08 7.71
C LEU A 8 1.89 11.35 8.81
N GLY A 9 1.28 11.19 9.98
CA GLY A 9 1.80 10.33 11.04
C GLY A 9 1.94 8.86 10.59
N ALA A 10 2.71 8.06 11.34
CA ALA A 10 3.03 6.68 10.98
C ALA A 10 1.80 5.82 10.68
N GLU A 11 0.77 5.98 11.49
CA GLU A 11 -0.50 5.23 11.38
C GLU A 11 -1.25 5.57 10.10
N HIS A 12 -1.40 6.86 9.78
CA HIS A 12 -2.09 7.30 8.57
C HIS A 12 -1.36 6.87 7.30
N ARG A 13 -0.02 6.85 7.34
CA ARG A 13 0.79 6.38 6.21
C ARG A 13 0.75 4.86 6.05
N LEU A 14 0.71 4.13 7.17
CA LEU A 14 0.45 2.69 7.16
C LEU A 14 -0.94 2.40 6.59
N LEU A 15 -1.96 3.14 7.02
CA LEU A 15 -3.32 3.00 6.50
C LEU A 15 -3.38 3.30 5.00
N HIS A 16 -2.73 4.37 4.53
CA HIS A 16 -2.62 4.67 3.10
C HIS A 16 -1.98 3.52 2.32
N HIS A 17 -0.91 2.94 2.87
CA HIS A 17 -0.24 1.82 2.23
C HIS A 17 -1.15 0.59 2.16
N ILE A 18 -1.86 0.26 3.25
CA ILE A 18 -2.85 -0.84 3.27
C ILE A 18 -3.94 -0.60 2.23
N VAL A 19 -4.51 0.60 2.18
CA VAL A 19 -5.55 0.96 1.21
C VAL A 19 -5.06 0.81 -0.23
N THR A 20 -3.87 1.32 -0.55
CA THR A 20 -3.31 1.31 -1.91
C THR A 20 -2.77 -0.05 -2.36
N THR A 21 -2.55 -0.98 -1.44
CA THR A 21 -2.07 -2.33 -1.75
C THR A 21 -3.20 -3.36 -1.77
N HIS A 22 -4.18 -3.25 -0.86
CA HIS A 22 -5.20 -4.28 -0.66
C HIS A 22 -6.60 -3.84 -1.13
N VAL A 23 -6.99 -2.60 -0.87
CA VAL A 23 -8.36 -2.12 -1.17
C VAL A 23 -8.47 -1.55 -2.57
N LEU A 24 -7.45 -0.81 -3.01
CA LEU A 24 -7.36 -0.26 -4.34
C LEU A 24 -5.94 -0.47 -4.89
N PRO A 25 -5.56 -1.72 -5.24
CA PRO A 25 -4.26 -2.02 -5.81
C PRO A 25 -4.03 -1.15 -7.05
N THR A 26 -2.93 -0.39 -7.04
CA THR A 26 -2.50 0.39 -8.20
C THR A 26 -1.05 0.08 -8.54
N SER A 27 -0.75 0.03 -9.84
CA SER A 27 0.60 -0.19 -10.37
C SER A 27 1.51 1.05 -10.28
N GLY A 28 1.02 2.15 -9.71
CA GLY A 28 1.76 3.41 -9.54
C GLY A 28 2.47 3.44 -8.18
N GLY A 29 3.57 4.20 -8.07
CA GLY A 29 4.28 4.31 -6.79
C GLY A 29 3.41 4.89 -5.66
N TYR A 30 3.53 4.33 -4.46
CA TYR A 30 2.77 4.67 -3.24
C TYR A 30 3.07 6.07 -2.65
N GLU A 31 3.73 6.94 -3.40
CA GLU A 31 4.21 8.23 -2.91
C GLU A 31 3.15 9.33 -2.97
N LYS A 32 2.20 9.20 -3.91
CA LYS A 32 1.10 10.13 -4.12
C LYS A 32 -0.20 9.51 -3.62
N MET A 33 -0.95 10.29 -2.85
CA MET A 33 -2.27 9.92 -2.35
C MET A 33 -3.33 10.49 -3.29
N SER A 34 -4.23 9.63 -3.77
CA SER A 34 -5.36 10.05 -4.61
C SER A 34 -6.56 10.48 -3.76
N TYR A 35 -7.50 11.25 -4.34
CA TYR A 35 -8.78 11.53 -3.67
C TYR A 35 -9.57 10.25 -3.35
N GLN A 36 -9.42 9.22 -4.18
CA GLN A 36 -10.05 7.93 -3.94
C GLN A 36 -9.43 7.23 -2.73
N ASP A 37 -8.11 7.33 -2.56
CA ASP A 37 -7.41 6.79 -1.38
C ASP A 37 -7.90 7.50 -0.12
N LEU A 38 -7.98 8.83 -0.13
CA LEU A 38 -8.50 9.64 0.98
C LEU A 38 -9.95 9.26 1.33
N TYR A 39 -10.80 9.07 0.32
CA TYR A 39 -12.18 8.66 0.53
C TYR A 39 -12.27 7.32 1.25
N ILE A 40 -11.50 6.31 0.81
CA ILE A 40 -11.46 5.00 1.44
C ILE A 40 -10.91 5.09 2.86
N MET A 41 -9.79 5.82 3.05
CA MET A 41 -9.20 6.03 4.37
C MET A 41 -10.19 6.70 5.33
N TRP A 42 -10.96 7.68 4.86
CA TRP A 42 -12.00 8.34 5.66
C TRP A 42 -13.07 7.36 6.12
N HIS A 43 -13.57 6.49 5.23
CA HIS A 43 -14.53 5.44 5.61
C HIS A 43 -13.97 4.49 6.66
N VAL A 44 -12.70 4.08 6.53
CA VAL A 44 -12.04 3.21 7.51
C VAL A 44 -11.89 3.91 8.87
N VAL A 45 -11.43 5.16 8.89
CA VAL A 45 -11.23 5.94 10.13
C VAL A 45 -12.56 6.25 10.81
N THR A 46 -13.61 6.55 10.04
CA THR A 46 -14.94 6.89 10.58
C THR A 46 -15.84 5.68 10.84
N GLY A 47 -15.39 4.47 10.48
CA GLY A 47 -16.17 3.23 10.59
C GLY A 47 -17.45 3.24 9.74
N LYS A 48 -17.49 4.05 8.67
CA LYS A 48 -18.65 4.14 7.80
C LYS A 48 -18.65 3.01 6.77
N PRO A 49 -19.84 2.48 6.41
CA PRO A 49 -19.94 1.40 5.44
C PRO A 49 -19.47 1.87 4.06
N LEU A 50 -18.55 1.10 3.48
CA LEU A 50 -18.00 1.33 2.16
C LEU A 50 -18.48 0.24 1.21
N ASN A 51 -18.96 0.61 0.02
CA ASN A 51 -19.35 -0.35 -1.01
C ASN A 51 -18.10 -0.94 -1.70
N LEU A 52 -17.44 -1.88 -1.01
CA LEU A 52 -16.24 -2.58 -1.48
C LEU A 52 -16.45 -3.33 -2.81
N PRO A 53 -17.56 -4.08 -3.02
CA PRO A 53 -17.79 -4.75 -4.31
C PRO A 53 -17.78 -3.76 -5.48
N HIS A 54 -18.40 -2.59 -5.33
CA HIS A 54 -18.41 -1.56 -6.36
C HIS A 54 -17.00 -1.03 -6.67
N LEU A 55 -16.17 -0.80 -5.63
CA LEU A 55 -14.77 -0.39 -5.80
C LEU A 55 -13.93 -1.44 -6.51
N ILE A 56 -14.10 -2.72 -6.14
CA ILE A 56 -13.43 -3.85 -6.77
C ILE A 56 -13.80 -3.92 -8.25
N MET A 57 -15.09 -3.92 -8.58
CA MET A 57 -15.57 -3.96 -9.97
C MET A 57 -15.01 -2.80 -10.79
N LYS A 58 -15.05 -1.57 -10.25
CA LYS A 58 -14.52 -0.39 -10.95
C LYS A 58 -13.01 -0.50 -11.20
N ASN A 59 -12.25 -1.03 -10.24
CA ASN A 59 -10.80 -1.19 -10.42
C ASN A 59 -10.47 -2.33 -11.39
N MET A 60 -11.24 -3.42 -11.37
CA MET A 60 -11.12 -4.53 -12.33
C MET A 60 -11.38 -4.05 -13.76
N ILE A 61 -12.49 -3.34 -14.00
CA ILE A 61 -12.79 -2.73 -15.31
C ILE A 61 -11.68 -1.76 -15.73
N ARG A 62 -11.14 -0.96 -14.81
CA ARG A 62 -10.00 -0.08 -15.12
C ARG A 62 -8.74 -0.87 -15.52
N ALA A 63 -8.52 -2.04 -14.94
CA ALA A 63 -7.37 -2.88 -15.25
C ALA A 63 -7.47 -3.52 -16.63
N THR A 64 -8.68 -3.86 -17.11
CA THR A 64 -8.86 -4.44 -18.46
C THR A 64 -8.47 -3.49 -19.59
N TYR A 65 -8.54 -2.18 -19.36
CA TYR A 65 -8.09 -1.16 -20.32
C TYR A 65 -6.57 -0.93 -20.32
N LYS A 66 -5.82 -1.50 -19.38
CA LYS A 66 -4.35 -1.37 -19.34
C LYS A 66 -3.70 -2.48 -20.16
N VAL A 67 -2.93 -2.11 -21.18
CA VAL A 67 -2.10 -3.05 -21.94
C VAL A 67 -1.07 -3.67 -20.98
N ASN A 68 -1.07 -5.01 -20.86
CA ASN A 68 -0.23 -5.78 -19.93
C ASN A 68 -0.41 -5.45 -18.45
N GLY A 69 -1.56 -4.89 -18.05
CA GLY A 69 -1.87 -4.67 -16.64
C GLY A 69 -2.10 -5.99 -15.92
N ALA A 70 -1.34 -6.25 -14.86
CA ALA A 70 -1.67 -7.32 -13.93
C ALA A 70 -3.09 -7.10 -13.36
N LEU A 71 -3.88 -8.17 -13.31
CA LEU A 71 -5.22 -8.11 -12.73
C LEU A 71 -5.11 -7.82 -11.23
N PRO A 72 -5.76 -6.77 -10.72
CA PRO A 72 -5.80 -6.52 -9.28
C PRO A 72 -6.65 -7.60 -8.60
N TYR A 73 -6.36 -7.90 -7.33
CA TYR A 73 -7.12 -8.82 -6.48
C TYR A 73 -7.08 -10.30 -6.89
N ASP A 74 -6.17 -10.71 -7.77
CA ASP A 74 -5.86 -12.10 -8.13
C ASP A 74 -6.02 -13.06 -6.93
N MET A 75 -5.23 -12.86 -5.87
CA MET A 75 -5.22 -13.72 -4.69
C MET A 75 -6.56 -13.75 -3.93
N VAL A 76 -7.29 -12.62 -3.88
CA VAL A 76 -8.60 -12.56 -3.20
C VAL A 76 -9.64 -13.33 -4.01
N ILE A 77 -9.63 -13.15 -5.33
CA ILE A 77 -10.53 -13.84 -6.25
C ILE A 77 -10.28 -15.34 -6.22
N THR A 78 -9.01 -15.79 -6.30
CA THR A 78 -8.65 -17.21 -6.21
C THR A 78 -9.16 -17.84 -4.90
N LYS A 79 -9.05 -17.11 -3.76
CA LYS A 79 -9.57 -17.58 -2.46
C LYS A 79 -11.09 -17.70 -2.45
N ILE A 80 -11.81 -16.76 -3.04
CA ILE A 80 -13.28 -16.81 -3.15
C ILE A 80 -13.71 -17.99 -4.01
N ILE A 81 -13.11 -18.16 -5.19
CA ILE A 81 -13.41 -19.25 -6.13
C ILE A 81 -13.14 -20.61 -5.47
N SER A 82 -11.99 -20.74 -4.80
CA SER A 82 -11.63 -21.96 -4.06
C SER A 82 -12.58 -22.26 -2.90
N HIS A 83 -13.11 -21.24 -2.21
CA HIS A 83 -14.09 -21.43 -1.14
C HIS A 83 -15.38 -22.08 -1.66
N PHE A 84 -15.79 -21.78 -2.90
CA PHE A 84 -16.94 -22.40 -3.56
C PHE A 84 -16.64 -23.76 -4.22
N GLY A 85 -15.43 -24.31 -4.05
CA GLY A 85 -15.06 -25.62 -4.58
C GLY A 85 -14.78 -25.64 -6.08
N ILE A 86 -14.62 -24.48 -6.72
CA ILE A 86 -14.26 -24.38 -8.13
C ILE A 86 -12.74 -24.53 -8.24
N VAL A 87 -12.28 -25.57 -8.94
CA VAL A 87 -10.85 -25.84 -9.14
C VAL A 87 -10.35 -25.03 -10.34
N VAL A 88 -9.41 -24.12 -10.10
CA VAL A 88 -8.70 -23.37 -11.15
C VAL A 88 -7.38 -24.09 -11.43
N SER A 89 -7.20 -24.59 -12.65
CA SER A 89 -6.11 -25.51 -13.00
C SER A 89 -4.70 -24.91 -12.86
N ASN A 90 -4.58 -23.59 -12.94
CA ASN A 90 -3.30 -22.88 -13.05
C ASN A 90 -3.03 -21.88 -11.91
N GLU A 91 -3.89 -21.80 -10.90
CA GLU A 91 -3.75 -20.80 -9.84
C GLU A 91 -4.02 -21.39 -8.46
N VAL A 92 -3.05 -21.26 -7.55
CA VAL A 92 -3.14 -21.73 -6.17
C VAL A 92 -3.14 -20.51 -5.27
N ALA A 93 -4.15 -20.40 -4.41
CA ALA A 93 -4.18 -19.33 -3.41
C ALA A 93 -2.93 -19.45 -2.50
N SER A 94 -2.07 -18.43 -2.55
CA SER A 94 -0.89 -18.39 -1.68
C SER A 94 -1.30 -18.21 -0.22
N ARG A 95 -0.52 -18.84 0.66
CA ARG A 95 -0.57 -18.59 2.09
C ARG A 95 0.08 -17.24 2.39
N VAL A 96 -0.39 -16.58 3.45
CA VAL A 96 0.24 -15.36 3.97
C VAL A 96 1.66 -15.69 4.38
N ASP A 97 2.63 -14.96 3.83
CA ASP A 97 4.04 -15.11 4.17
C ASP A 97 4.46 -14.06 5.22
N VAL A 98 5.62 -14.28 5.85
CA VAL A 98 6.22 -13.32 6.80
C VAL A 98 6.44 -11.95 6.15
N GLY A 99 6.66 -11.91 4.84
CA GLY A 99 6.76 -10.67 4.05
C GLY A 99 5.47 -9.86 3.97
N ASP A 100 4.31 -10.50 4.12
CA ASP A 100 2.99 -9.86 4.09
C ASP A 100 2.61 -9.28 5.46
N ILE A 101 3.30 -9.70 6.52
CA ILE A 101 3.04 -9.24 7.89
C ILE A 101 3.69 -7.86 8.11
N TYR A 102 2.85 -6.89 8.46
CA TYR A 102 3.32 -5.58 8.88
C TYR A 102 4.05 -5.66 10.22
N ASN A 103 5.37 -5.43 10.17
CA ASN A 103 6.22 -5.43 11.34
C ASN A 103 7.16 -4.20 11.36
N ALA A 104 8.04 -4.15 12.36
CA ALA A 104 9.02 -3.06 12.51
C ALA A 104 9.93 -2.89 11.27
N SER A 105 10.22 -3.97 10.54
CA SER A 105 11.00 -3.91 9.30
C SER A 105 10.21 -3.27 8.16
N SER A 106 8.91 -3.55 8.05
CA SER A 106 7.99 -2.93 7.09
C SER A 106 7.94 -1.42 7.31
N LEU A 107 7.81 -0.97 8.57
CA LEU A 107 7.86 0.45 8.93
C LEU A 107 9.22 1.10 8.59
N LYS A 108 10.34 0.40 8.81
CA LYS A 108 11.67 0.89 8.41
C LYS A 108 11.82 1.07 6.89
N ARG A 109 11.24 0.15 6.10
CA ARG A 109 11.17 0.23 4.62
C ARG A 109 10.30 1.39 4.16
N MET A 110 9.23 1.69 4.89
CA MET A 110 8.35 2.84 4.67
C MET A 110 8.95 4.18 5.15
N GLY A 111 10.21 4.19 5.60
CA GLY A 111 10.91 5.41 5.98
C GLY A 111 10.66 5.87 7.42
N TRP A 112 10.31 4.96 8.33
CA TRP A 112 10.16 5.27 9.75
C TRP A 112 11.35 4.78 10.59
N LYS A 113 11.62 5.48 11.68
CA LYS A 113 12.63 5.12 12.68
C LYS A 113 11.96 5.06 14.06
N ARG A 114 12.22 3.98 14.78
CA ARG A 114 11.78 3.82 16.17
C ARG A 114 12.72 4.59 17.09
N LYS A 115 12.19 5.43 17.96
CA LYS A 115 12.90 6.12 19.05
C LYS A 115 12.16 5.83 20.36
N PHE A 116 12.91 5.60 21.42
CA PHE A 116 12.31 5.48 22.75
C PHE A 116 12.21 6.86 23.37
N GLU A 117 11.02 7.21 23.88
CA GLU A 117 10.78 8.41 24.68
C GLU A 117 10.32 8.00 26.08
N ALA A 118 11.03 8.49 27.11
CA ALA A 118 10.64 8.27 28.49
C ALA A 118 9.22 8.81 28.73
N GLY A 119 8.33 7.97 29.28
CA GLY A 119 6.93 8.30 29.53
C GLY A 119 5.95 8.01 28.39
N LYS A 120 6.41 7.86 27.14
CA LYS A 120 5.55 7.51 25.98
C LYS A 120 5.87 6.16 25.35
N GLY A 121 7.00 5.56 25.72
CA GLY A 121 7.44 4.28 25.17
C GLY A 121 8.06 4.43 23.78
N ASN A 122 7.82 3.44 22.91
CA ASN A 122 8.36 3.44 21.55
C ASN A 122 7.55 4.36 20.62
N VAL A 123 8.18 5.42 20.12
CA VAL A 123 7.61 6.37 19.15
C VAL A 123 8.23 6.16 17.77
N TRP A 124 7.41 6.23 16.72
CA TRP A 124 7.86 6.15 15.32
C TRP A 124 7.97 7.54 14.71
N LEU A 125 9.17 7.92 14.29
CA LEU A 125 9.47 9.20 13.66
C LEU A 125 9.80 9.02 12.17
N PRO A 126 9.41 9.97 11.31
CA PRO A 126 9.81 9.92 9.90
C PRO A 126 11.34 10.02 9.81
N LYS A 127 11.95 9.28 8.89
CA LYS A 127 13.35 9.48 8.54
C LYS A 127 13.46 10.80 7.78
N GLU A 128 13.95 11.84 8.45
CA GLU A 128 14.40 13.05 7.78
C GLU A 128 15.52 12.72 6.80
N GLY A 129 15.40 13.19 5.56
CA GLY A 129 16.41 13.00 4.52
C GLY A 129 16.03 11.96 3.48
N GLY A 130 15.47 12.43 2.37
CA GLY A 130 15.48 11.68 1.12
C GLY A 130 16.91 11.32 0.73
N ARG A 131 17.08 10.16 0.11
CA ARG A 131 18.33 9.73 -0.50
C ARG A 131 18.72 10.79 -1.55
N LYS A 132 19.57 11.77 -1.20
CA LYS A 132 20.26 12.61 -2.19
C LYS A 132 21.12 11.64 -3.00
N LYS A 133 20.62 11.22 -4.17
CA LYS A 133 21.45 10.60 -5.20
C LYS A 133 22.51 11.66 -5.51
N ARG A 134 23.76 11.47 -5.04
CA ARG A 134 24.89 12.24 -5.56
C ARG A 134 24.97 11.88 -7.04
N ARG A 135 24.49 12.76 -7.91
CA ARG A 135 24.99 12.81 -9.28
C ARG A 135 26.45 13.24 -9.10
N ILE A 136 27.36 12.33 -9.38
CA ILE A 136 28.74 12.72 -9.70
C ILE A 136 28.58 13.32 -11.09
N GLU A 137 28.68 14.65 -11.17
CA GLU A 137 28.97 15.31 -12.44
C GLU A 137 30.44 14.97 -12.73
N GLU A 138 30.65 14.07 -13.68
CA GLU A 138 31.95 13.97 -14.34
C GLU A 138 32.11 15.24 -15.19
N GLU A 139 32.87 16.20 -14.66
CA GLU A 139 33.57 17.18 -15.47
C GLU A 139 34.53 16.42 -16.39
N ASN A 140 34.25 16.41 -17.69
CA ASN A 140 35.27 16.12 -18.69
C ASN A 140 35.71 17.45 -19.33
N VAL A 141 37.02 17.67 -19.20
CA VAL A 141 37.87 18.66 -19.86
C VAL A 141 37.74 18.58 -21.38
#